data_AF-A0A969EMM6-F1
#
_entry.id   AF-A0A969EMM6-F1
#
_cell.length_a   1.000
_cell.length_b   1.000
_cell.length_c   1.000
_cell.angle_alpha   90.00
_cell.angle_beta   90.00
_cell.angle_gamma   90.00
#
_symmetry.space_group_name_H-M   'P 1'
#
loop_
_entity.id
_entity.type
_entity.pdbx_description
1 polymer ?
#
loop_
_entity_poly.entity_id
_entity_poly.type
_entity_poly.pdbx_seq_one_letter_code
_entity_poly.pdbx_strand_id
1 'polypeptide(L)'
;MHAEVWDPQTETWTTLAAGARYRGYHSTALLLPDGRVWVGGGGHIDPLGGPQYNYEIFSPPYLFKGPRPTITHAPSVVTYGQAFEVATPDGADIQQVTWVRLGAVTHAFNENQRINTLAYGLSAEGLAVTSPSDPNLAPPGHYMLFILNAQGVPSQAAIVQLA
;
A
#
# COMPACT_ATOMS: atom_id res chain seq x y z
N MET A 1 19.01 -12.54 1.15
CA MET A 1 18.13 -12.31 2.33
C MET A 1 16.69 -12.51 1.89
N HIS A 2 15.87 -13.17 2.71
CA HIS A 2 14.47 -13.41 2.39
C HIS A 2 13.60 -12.24 2.84
N ALA A 3 12.58 -11.92 2.06
CA ALA A 3 11.45 -11.14 2.57
C ALA A 3 10.56 -12.05 3.42
N GLU A 4 9.89 -11.49 4.41
CA GLU A 4 8.91 -12.18 5.23
C GLU A 4 7.65 -11.32 5.30
N VAL A 5 6.48 -11.96 5.35
CA VAL A 5 5.21 -11.28 5.61
C VAL A 5 4.63 -11.77 6.92
N TRP A 6 4.22 -10.81 7.74
CA TRP A 6 3.49 -11.05 8.99
C TRP A 6 1.99 -11.01 8.71
N ASP A 7 1.27 -12.03 9.17
CA ASP A 7 -0.19 -12.04 9.22
C ASP A 7 -0.64 -11.69 10.65
N PRO A 8 -1.32 -10.54 10.87
CA PRO A 8 -1.78 -10.15 12.19
C PRO A 8 -3.00 -10.94 12.70
N GLN A 9 -3.73 -11.67 11.85
CA GLN A 9 -4.87 -12.48 12.29
C GLN A 9 -4.41 -13.82 12.87
N THR A 10 -3.43 -14.44 12.23
CA THR A 10 -2.88 -15.74 12.66
C THR A 10 -1.64 -15.60 13.53
N GLU A 11 -1.08 -14.40 13.60
CA GLU A 11 0.17 -14.10 14.31
C GLU A 11 1.35 -14.97 13.83
N THR A 12 1.47 -15.12 12.51
CA THR A 12 2.50 -15.96 11.88
C THR A 12 3.30 -15.25 10.81
N TRP A 13 4.58 -15.61 10.70
CA TRP A 13 5.45 -15.19 9.61
C TRP A 13 5.43 -16.21 8.47
N THR A 14 5.42 -15.73 7.22
CA THR A 14 5.63 -16.53 6.02
C THR A 14 6.86 -16.03 5.29
N THR A 15 7.84 -16.92 5.06
CA THR A 15 9.01 -16.61 4.23
C THR A 15 8.62 -16.49 2.76
N LEU A 16 9.09 -15.45 2.10
CA LEU A 16 8.83 -15.15 0.69
C LEU A 16 10.11 -15.31 -0.15
N ALA A 17 10.03 -14.89 -1.42
CA ALA A 17 11.15 -14.90 -2.33
C ALA A 17 12.35 -14.11 -1.77
N ALA A 18 13.55 -14.61 -2.06
CA ALA A 18 14.79 -13.95 -1.67
C ALA A 18 15.10 -12.75 -2.58
N GLY A 19 15.62 -11.68 -1.98
CA GLY A 19 16.27 -10.60 -2.71
C GLY A 19 17.66 -11.01 -3.20
N ALA A 20 18.06 -10.47 -4.35
CA ALA A 20 19.35 -10.73 -4.98
C ALA A 20 20.49 -9.87 -4.40
N ARG A 21 20.18 -8.81 -3.65
CA ARG A 21 21.15 -7.95 -2.98
C ARG A 21 20.91 -7.88 -1.49
N TYR A 22 22.01 -7.71 -0.75
CA TYR A 22 21.93 -7.41 0.66
C TYR A 22 21.47 -5.96 0.89
N ARG A 23 20.55 -5.75 1.83
CA ARG A 23 19.94 -4.48 2.21
C ARG A 23 20.17 -4.25 3.69
N GLY A 24 21.36 -3.75 4.03
CA GLY A 24 21.77 -3.45 5.40
C GLY A 24 21.47 -2.02 5.81
N TYR A 25 22.33 -1.44 6.65
CA TYR A 25 22.25 -0.05 7.07
C TYR A 25 22.24 0.93 5.87
N HIS A 26 21.46 2.02 5.98
CA HIS A 26 21.12 2.96 4.89
C HIS A 26 20.35 2.35 3.71
N SER A 27 19.69 1.21 3.90
CA SER A 27 18.66 0.75 2.96
C SER A 27 17.28 1.34 3.29
N THR A 28 16.34 1.15 2.37
CA THR A 28 14.98 1.64 2.49
C THR A 28 14.00 0.75 1.70
N ALA A 29 12.73 0.76 2.08
CA ALA A 29 11.64 0.07 1.42
C ALA A 29 10.39 0.95 1.38
N LEU A 30 9.74 1.07 0.21
CA LEU A 30 8.56 1.91 0.00
C LEU A 30 7.45 1.15 -0.73
N LEU A 31 6.22 1.25 -0.23
CA LEU A 31 5.04 0.79 -0.98
C LEU A 31 4.82 1.70 -2.20
N LEU A 32 4.64 1.10 -3.37
CA LEU A 32 4.33 1.80 -4.62
C LEU A 32 2.82 1.83 -4.88
N PRO A 33 2.32 2.82 -5.65
CA PRO A 33 0.90 2.90 -6.02
C PRO A 33 0.38 1.66 -6.76
N ASP A 34 1.23 0.90 -7.44
CA ASP A 34 0.83 -0.32 -8.12
C ASP A 34 0.82 -1.56 -7.20
N GLY A 35 0.97 -1.38 -5.89
CA GLY A 35 0.97 -2.46 -4.91
C GLY A 35 2.25 -3.30 -4.91
N ARG A 36 3.33 -2.88 -5.56
CA ARG A 36 4.66 -3.48 -5.39
C ARG A 36 5.44 -2.75 -4.30
N VAL A 37 6.55 -3.33 -3.86
CA VAL A 37 7.46 -2.70 -2.89
C VAL A 37 8.78 -2.40 -3.58
N TRP A 38 9.17 -1.12 -3.61
CA TRP A 38 10.50 -0.70 -4.03
C TRP A 38 11.47 -0.86 -2.85
N VAL A 39 12.62 -1.49 -3.08
CA VAL A 39 13.65 -1.70 -2.06
C VAL A 39 14.99 -1.27 -2.63
N GLY A 40 15.73 -0.44 -1.91
CA GLY A 40 16.96 0.14 -2.44
C GLY A 40 17.94 0.61 -1.38
N GLY A 41 19.11 1.07 -1.84
CA GLY A 41 20.17 1.56 -0.97
C GLY A 41 20.88 0.46 -0.18
N GLY A 42 21.67 0.91 0.80
CA GLY A 42 22.63 0.11 1.55
C GLY A 42 24.01 0.77 1.53
N GLY A 43 24.41 1.42 2.61
CA GLY A 43 25.65 2.22 2.70
C GLY A 43 26.78 1.53 3.46
N HIS A 44 26.45 0.56 4.31
CA HIS A 44 27.46 -0.22 5.03
C HIS A 44 28.03 -1.31 4.13
N ILE A 45 29.31 -1.63 4.33
CA ILE A 45 30.03 -2.67 3.58
C ILE A 45 29.25 -3.99 3.69
N ASP A 46 28.67 -4.39 2.55
CA ASP A 46 28.22 -5.74 2.27
C ASP A 46 29.44 -6.69 2.32
N PRO A 47 29.32 -7.91 2.88
CA PRO A 47 30.28 -8.99 2.65
C PRO A 47 30.75 -9.15 1.19
N LEU A 48 29.98 -8.65 0.21
CA LEU A 48 30.22 -8.74 -1.23
C LEU A 48 30.83 -7.48 -1.89
N GLY A 49 31.27 -6.45 -1.15
CA GLY A 49 32.20 -5.44 -1.70
C GLY A 49 31.72 -4.00 -1.86
N GLY A 50 30.95 -3.47 -0.91
CA GLY A 50 30.74 -2.01 -0.78
C GLY A 50 29.26 -1.55 -0.81
N PRO A 51 29.01 -0.24 -0.99
CA PRO A 51 27.66 0.33 -0.99
C PRO A 51 26.81 -0.13 -2.19
N GLN A 52 25.49 -0.15 -1.99
CA GLN A 52 24.49 -0.61 -2.94
C GLN A 52 23.84 0.57 -3.67
N TYR A 53 24.25 0.83 -4.91
CA TYR A 53 23.70 1.88 -5.79
C TYR A 53 22.51 1.43 -6.65
N ASN A 54 21.88 0.31 -6.29
CA ASN A 54 20.82 -0.32 -7.05
C ASN A 54 19.54 -0.44 -6.22
N TYR A 55 18.46 -0.84 -6.89
CA TYR A 55 17.18 -1.16 -6.27
C TYR A 55 16.58 -2.43 -6.88
N GLU A 56 15.61 -2.99 -6.17
CA GLU A 56 14.80 -4.13 -6.56
C GLU A 56 13.33 -3.77 -6.37
N ILE A 57 12.45 -4.37 -7.19
CA ILE A 57 11.00 -4.28 -7.02
C ILE A 57 10.49 -5.65 -6.60
N PHE A 58 9.93 -5.72 -5.40
CA PHE A 58 9.26 -6.92 -4.91
C PHE A 58 7.79 -6.89 -5.32
N SER A 59 7.33 -7.96 -5.97
CA SER A 59 5.93 -8.18 -6.32
C SER A 59 5.33 -9.19 -5.35
N PRO A 60 4.43 -8.77 -4.42
CA PRO A 60 3.89 -9.69 -3.41
C PRO A 60 2.96 -10.76 -4.00
N PRO A 61 2.74 -11.89 -3.30
CA PRO A 61 1.94 -13.01 -3.78
C PRO A 61 0.53 -12.64 -4.28
N TYR A 62 -0.10 -11.61 -3.70
CA TYR A 62 -1.43 -11.17 -4.13
C TYR A 62 -1.48 -10.74 -5.60
N LEU A 63 -0.38 -10.27 -6.19
CA LEU A 63 -0.34 -9.87 -7.61
C LEU A 63 -0.39 -11.05 -8.58
N PHE A 64 -0.30 -12.28 -8.06
CA PHE A 64 -0.34 -13.53 -8.84
C PHE A 64 -1.63 -14.33 -8.59
N LYS A 65 -2.61 -13.76 -7.87
CA LYS A 65 -3.88 -14.43 -7.54
C LYS A 65 -5.03 -14.18 -8.54
N GLY A 66 -4.76 -13.49 -9.65
CA GLY A 66 -5.75 -13.23 -10.69
C GLY A 66 -5.80 -11.77 -11.14
N PRO A 67 -6.84 -11.37 -11.87
CA PRO A 67 -7.00 -9.99 -12.32
C PRO A 67 -7.17 -9.02 -11.15
N ARG A 68 -6.70 -7.79 -11.34
CA ARG A 68 -6.80 -6.71 -10.36
C ARG A 68 -8.08 -5.91 -10.61
N PRO A 69 -8.80 -5.48 -9.57
CA PRO A 69 -9.86 -4.48 -9.74
C PRO A 69 -9.28 -3.14 -10.22
N THR A 70 -10.11 -2.32 -10.85
CA THR A 70 -9.70 -1.02 -11.43
C THR A 70 -10.46 0.12 -10.80
N ILE A 71 -9.74 1.15 -10.35
CA ILE A 71 -10.32 2.46 -10.03
C ILE A 71 -10.24 3.30 -11.31
N THR A 72 -11.38 3.69 -11.87
CA THR A 72 -11.43 4.55 -13.06
C THR A 72 -11.41 6.02 -12.69
N HIS A 73 -11.97 6.37 -11.53
CA HIS A 73 -11.95 7.73 -10.98
C HIS A 73 -12.09 7.70 -9.46
N ALA A 74 -11.37 8.60 -8.78
CA ALA A 74 -11.58 8.97 -7.38
C ALA A 74 -11.25 10.47 -7.25
N PRO A 75 -11.87 11.21 -6.31
CA PRO A 75 -11.55 12.61 -6.08
C PRO A 75 -10.09 12.78 -5.62
N SER A 76 -9.45 13.88 -6.03
CA SER A 76 -8.09 14.19 -5.59
C SER A 76 -8.01 14.72 -4.16
N VAL A 77 -9.12 15.25 -3.62
CA VAL A 77 -9.21 15.82 -2.27
C VAL A 77 -10.55 15.46 -1.65
N VAL A 78 -10.54 15.10 -0.37
CA VAL A 78 -11.72 14.89 0.48
C VAL A 78 -11.48 15.51 1.86
N THR A 79 -12.54 15.81 2.60
CA THR A 79 -12.47 16.25 4.00
C THR A 79 -12.82 15.12 4.96
N TYR A 80 -12.62 15.32 6.26
CA TYR A 80 -12.94 14.34 7.30
C TYR A 80 -14.43 13.97 7.33
N GLY A 81 -14.72 12.66 7.41
CA GLY A 81 -16.09 12.12 7.46
C GLY A 81 -16.91 12.31 6.19
N GLN A 82 -16.31 12.81 5.10
CA GLN A 82 -16.96 12.99 3.82
C GLN A 82 -17.25 11.64 3.15
N ALA A 83 -18.47 11.48 2.63
CA ALA A 83 -18.77 10.45 1.64
C ALA A 83 -18.34 10.92 0.24
N PHE A 84 -17.69 10.03 -0.51
CA PHE A 84 -17.20 10.32 -1.86
C PHE A 84 -17.27 9.08 -2.77
N GLU A 85 -17.41 9.33 -4.07
CA GLU A 85 -17.49 8.27 -5.07
C GLU A 85 -16.11 7.75 -5.46
N VAL A 86 -16.01 6.44 -5.61
CA VAL A 86 -14.88 5.73 -6.22
C VAL A 86 -15.45 4.92 -7.37
N ALA A 87 -15.23 5.42 -8.58
CA ALA A 87 -15.74 4.79 -9.77
C ALA A 87 -14.94 3.52 -10.09
N THR A 88 -15.64 2.40 -10.27
CA THR A 88 -15.05 1.12 -10.60
C THR A 88 -16.09 0.21 -11.27
N PRO A 89 -15.72 -0.52 -12.35
CA PRO A 89 -16.60 -1.53 -12.91
C PRO A 89 -16.72 -2.77 -12.01
N ASP A 90 -15.85 -2.91 -11.01
CA ASP A 90 -15.69 -4.12 -10.19
C ASP A 90 -16.42 -4.02 -8.85
N GLY A 91 -17.30 -3.02 -8.66
CA GLY A 91 -17.86 -2.64 -7.35
C GLY A 91 -18.49 -3.81 -6.58
N ALA A 92 -19.20 -4.71 -7.27
CA ALA A 92 -19.85 -5.87 -6.66
C ALA A 92 -18.86 -6.91 -6.09
N ASP A 93 -17.63 -6.96 -6.60
CA ASP A 93 -16.60 -7.93 -6.22
C ASP A 93 -15.64 -7.38 -5.15
N ILE A 94 -15.74 -6.09 -4.82
CA ILE A 94 -14.89 -5.45 -3.81
C ILE A 94 -15.30 -5.90 -2.42
N GLN A 95 -14.32 -6.36 -1.65
CA GLN A 95 -14.49 -6.80 -0.26
C GLN A 95 -13.84 -5.85 0.73
N GLN A 96 -12.87 -5.04 0.29
CA GLN A 96 -12.22 -4.08 1.17
C GLN A 96 -11.83 -2.82 0.41
N VAL A 97 -12.04 -1.68 1.05
CA VAL A 97 -11.46 -0.40 0.66
C VAL A 97 -10.48 0.01 1.76
N THR A 98 -9.23 0.22 1.38
CA THR A 98 -8.20 0.71 2.30
C THR A 98 -7.52 1.91 1.72
N TRP A 99 -6.93 2.73 2.57
CA TRP A 99 -5.95 3.67 2.10
C TRP A 99 -4.69 3.64 2.95
N VAL A 100 -3.55 3.97 2.34
CA VAL A 100 -2.24 3.92 2.98
C VAL A 100 -1.56 5.27 2.82
N ARG A 101 -1.22 5.93 3.93
CA ARG A 101 -0.51 7.23 3.87
C ARG A 101 0.83 7.07 3.16
N LEU A 102 1.19 8.04 2.32
CA LEU A 102 2.47 8.01 1.62
C LEU A 102 3.64 7.89 2.60
N GLY A 103 4.50 6.90 2.37
CA GLY A 103 5.64 6.62 3.23
C GLY A 103 6.78 7.62 3.01
N ALA A 104 7.53 7.89 4.08
CA ALA A 104 8.84 8.53 4.00
C ALA A 104 9.74 7.79 4.98
N VAL A 105 10.84 7.23 4.47
CA VAL A 105 11.63 6.26 5.22
C VAL A 105 13.12 6.52 5.08
N THR A 106 13.79 6.48 6.22
CA THR A 106 15.25 6.48 6.31
C THR A 106 15.66 5.76 7.58
N HIS A 107 16.81 5.10 7.57
CA HIS A 107 17.37 4.45 8.77
C HIS A 107 16.40 3.47 9.46
N ALA A 108 15.55 2.78 8.69
CA ALA A 108 14.47 1.91 9.16
C ALA A 108 13.33 2.61 9.94
N PHE A 109 13.27 3.95 9.94
CA PHE A 109 12.18 4.74 10.50
C PHE A 109 11.22 5.20 9.40
N ASN A 110 9.93 4.89 9.55
CA ASN A 110 8.83 5.38 8.71
C ASN A 110 7.63 5.74 9.59
N GLU A 111 7.57 6.99 10.03
CA GLU A 111 6.50 7.48 10.92
C GLU A 111 5.25 7.97 10.14
N ASN A 112 5.37 8.08 8.81
CA ASN A 112 4.27 8.53 7.98
C ASN A 112 3.30 7.39 7.65
N GLN A 113 3.81 6.25 7.18
CA GLN A 113 2.98 5.17 6.66
C GLN A 113 2.06 4.61 7.75
N ARG A 114 0.77 4.56 7.41
CA ARG A 114 -0.30 3.96 8.22
C ARG A 114 -1.41 3.54 7.28
N ILE A 115 -2.19 2.56 7.71
CA ILE A 115 -3.33 2.03 6.96
C ILE A 115 -4.62 2.29 7.72
N ASN A 116 -5.67 2.67 7.01
CA ASN A 116 -7.04 2.63 7.52
C ASN A 116 -7.91 1.83 6.56
N THR A 117 -8.77 0.98 7.11
CA THR A 117 -9.89 0.37 6.37
C THR A 117 -11.04 1.36 6.38
N LEU A 118 -11.60 1.65 5.22
CA LEU A 118 -12.65 2.64 5.04
C LEU A 118 -14.03 1.99 4.99
N ALA A 119 -15.03 2.66 5.55
CA ALA A 119 -16.42 2.27 5.36
C ALA A 119 -16.83 2.58 3.92
N TYR A 120 -17.64 1.71 3.32
CA TYR A 120 -18.14 1.90 1.97
C TYR A 120 -19.46 1.14 1.74
N GLY A 121 -20.17 1.49 0.67
CA GLY A 121 -21.30 0.76 0.12
C GLY A 121 -21.30 0.84 -1.41
N LEU A 122 -22.17 0.07 -2.06
CA LEU A 122 -22.34 0.15 -3.51
C LEU A 122 -22.97 1.48 -3.92
N SER A 123 -22.53 2.02 -5.05
CA SER A 123 -23.10 3.21 -5.68
C SER A 123 -23.36 2.98 -7.16
N ALA A 124 -23.93 3.97 -7.85
CA ALA A 124 -24.12 3.91 -9.29
C ALA A 124 -22.79 3.92 -10.07
N GLU A 125 -21.73 4.48 -9.50
CA GLU A 125 -20.40 4.55 -10.13
C GLU A 125 -19.48 3.40 -9.72
N GLY A 126 -19.85 2.65 -8.69
CA GLY A 126 -19.10 1.52 -8.17
C GLY A 126 -19.21 1.48 -6.65
N LEU A 127 -18.55 2.42 -5.97
CA LEU A 127 -18.51 2.49 -4.51
C LEU A 127 -18.71 3.92 -4.00
N ALA A 128 -19.57 4.07 -2.99
CA ALA A 128 -19.61 5.25 -2.13
C ALA A 128 -18.76 4.96 -0.88
N VAL A 129 -17.63 5.65 -0.73
CA VAL A 129 -16.65 5.46 0.35
C VAL A 129 -16.73 6.63 1.33
N THR A 130 -16.53 6.37 2.63
CA THR A 130 -16.48 7.42 3.66
C THR A 130 -15.05 7.59 4.17
N SER A 131 -14.53 8.81 4.14
CA SER A 131 -13.22 9.14 4.72
C SER A 131 -13.28 9.04 6.25
N PRO A 132 -12.15 8.75 6.93
CA PRO A 132 -12.08 8.78 8.38
C PRO A 132 -12.45 10.16 8.93
N SER A 133 -13.05 10.19 10.11
CA SER A 133 -13.46 11.42 10.80
C SER A 133 -12.48 11.88 11.88
N ASP A 134 -11.58 11.00 12.34
CA ASP A 134 -10.64 11.29 13.42
C ASP A 134 -9.23 11.61 12.88
N PRO A 135 -8.75 12.86 13.02
CA PRO A 135 -7.42 13.27 12.56
C PRO A 135 -6.28 12.59 13.32
N ASN A 136 -6.52 12.00 14.49
CA ASN A 136 -5.50 11.23 15.20
C ASN A 136 -5.26 9.86 14.53
N LEU A 137 -6.32 9.25 13.99
CA LEU A 137 -6.26 7.97 13.29
C LEU A 137 -5.83 8.13 11.83
N ALA A 138 -6.22 9.23 11.20
CA ALA A 138 -5.83 9.59 9.83
C ALA A 138 -5.41 11.06 9.76
N PRO A 139 -4.14 11.41 10.04
CA PRO A 139 -3.65 12.78 9.94
C PRO A 139 -3.79 13.35 8.52
N PRO A 140 -3.88 14.68 8.35
CA PRO A 140 -4.02 15.26 7.03
C PRO A 140 -2.81 14.93 6.13
N GLY A 141 -3.05 14.84 4.84
CA GLY A 141 -2.03 14.51 3.84
C GLY A 141 -2.51 13.59 2.73
N HIS A 142 -1.57 12.99 2.01
CA HIS A 142 -1.86 12.17 0.84
C HIS A 142 -1.85 10.68 1.17
N TYR A 143 -2.83 9.97 0.63
CA TYR A 143 -3.07 8.56 0.83
C TYR A 143 -3.21 7.84 -0.51
N MET A 144 -2.64 6.64 -0.61
CA MET A 144 -2.91 5.68 -1.67
C MET A 144 -4.18 4.93 -1.33
N LEU A 145 -5.28 5.21 -2.02
CA LEU A 145 -6.55 4.49 -1.93
C LEU A 145 -6.51 3.23 -2.80
N PHE A 146 -6.71 2.07 -2.19
CA PHE A 146 -6.80 0.77 -2.85
C PHE A 146 -8.19 0.15 -2.63
N ILE A 147 -8.72 -0.47 -3.68
CA ILE A 147 -9.86 -1.40 -3.57
C ILE A 147 -9.34 -2.82 -3.76
N LEU A 148 -9.83 -3.76 -2.94
CA LEU A 148 -9.41 -5.15 -2.95
C LEU A 148 -10.61 -6.06 -3.23
N ASN A 149 -10.44 -7.00 -4.15
CA ASN A 149 -11.44 -8.01 -4.46
C ASN A 149 -11.46 -9.14 -3.41
N ALA A 150 -12.35 -10.12 -3.59
CA ALA A 150 -12.52 -11.25 -2.69
C ALA A 150 -11.29 -12.16 -2.50
N GLN A 151 -10.33 -12.13 -3.43
CA GLN A 151 -9.08 -12.89 -3.33
C GLN A 151 -7.95 -12.08 -2.66
N GLY A 152 -8.23 -10.84 -2.25
CA GLY A 152 -7.26 -9.91 -1.68
C GLY A 152 -6.32 -9.30 -2.72
N VAL A 153 -6.70 -9.29 -4.01
CA VAL A 153 -5.91 -8.64 -5.07
C VAL A 153 -6.24 -7.14 -5.07
N PRO A 154 -5.26 -6.26 -4.87
CA PRO A 154 -5.48 -4.82 -4.84
C PRO A 154 -5.51 -4.21 -6.25
N SER A 155 -6.28 -3.14 -6.42
CA SER A 155 -6.18 -2.23 -7.57
C SER A 155 -4.82 -1.54 -7.65
N GLN A 156 -4.54 -0.82 -8.73
CA GLN A 156 -3.61 0.30 -8.62
C GLN A 156 -4.26 1.39 -7.76
N ALA A 157 -3.45 2.13 -6.99
CA ALA A 157 -3.94 3.15 -6.10
C ALA A 157 -4.38 4.41 -6.84
N ALA A 158 -5.43 5.04 -6.34
CA ALA A 158 -5.67 6.46 -6.57
C ALA A 158 -5.02 7.28 -5.44
N ILE A 159 -4.40 8.41 -5.74
CA ILE A 159 -3.89 9.32 -4.70
C ILE A 159 -4.99 10.29 -4.29
N VAL A 160 -5.34 10.28 -3.01
CA VAL A 160 -6.36 11.15 -2.41
C VAL A 160 -5.74 11.95 -1.28
N GLN A 161 -5.95 13.27 -1.28
CA GLN A 161 -5.59 14.12 -0.16
C GLN A 161 -6.75 14.20 0.83
N LEU A 162 -6.46 13.91 2.10
CA LEU A 162 -7.35 14.24 3.22
C LEU A 162 -6.98 15.64 3.75
N ALA A 163 -7.93 16.56 3.63
CA ALA A 163 -7.82 17.96 4.04
C ALA A 163 -8.61 18.28 5.32
#